data_AF-A0A1H1BJ28-F1
#
_entry.id   AF-A0A1H1BJ28-F1
#
_cell.length_a   1.000
_cell.length_b   1.000
_cell.length_c   1.000
_cell.angle_alpha   90.00
_cell.angle_beta   90.00
_cell.angle_gamma   90.00
#
_symmetry.space_group_name_H-M   'P 1'
#
loop_
_entity.id
_entity.type
_entity.pdbx_description
1 polymer ?
#
loop_
_entity_poly.entity_id
_entity_poly.type
_entity_poly.pdbx_seq_one_letter_code
_entity_poly.pdbx_strand_id
1 'polypeptide(L)'
;MPFRTLLAGTLLGAWLFAAHASARQTVESVAAGALQAGIAPAQVRYELGAVVDVRRASANGVSILAITPGGAADRLGLQAGDQLRAINGRRLDNTPRPSSTLENALQEGDGALRVEAVRNGKTLAFSGRADAVDPAPRKGAQACGYVSTLAGVVPRSKGVFEAEITQIDGRSTPLQPTNRHRVDTGKHVLVVREFIDPARLSSAQLQQIAKMKKFALARAYKPLVIDVEPGIGYRIGARLLKDKLDTQSIRDNAYWEPVVWEKVPQACP
;
A
#
# COMPACT_ATOMS: atom_id res chain seq x y z
N MET A 1 5.89 100.15 -1.53
CA MET A 1 4.53 100.49 -1.03
C MET A 1 4.07 99.34 -0.14
N PRO A 2 3.51 99.56 1.06
CA PRO A 2 4.02 100.34 2.19
C PRO A 2 4.25 99.49 3.47
N PHE A 3 5.06 100.06 4.38
CA PHE A 3 4.99 100.02 5.87
C PHE A 3 5.13 98.66 6.61
N ARG A 4 5.99 98.45 7.64
CA ARG A 4 6.44 99.16 8.88
C ARG A 4 5.88 98.45 10.14
N THR A 5 6.80 98.00 10.99
CA THR A 5 6.83 98.09 12.47
C THR A 5 5.82 97.41 13.41
N LEU A 6 6.41 96.76 14.44
CA LEU A 6 6.17 96.85 15.90
C LEU A 6 5.02 96.06 16.58
N LEU A 7 5.44 95.13 17.45
CA LEU A 7 5.27 95.10 18.92
C LEU A 7 3.86 95.12 19.55
N ALA A 8 3.49 93.99 20.18
CA ALA A 8 2.75 93.82 21.44
C ALA A 8 2.66 92.29 21.69
N GLY A 9 2.79 91.69 22.86
CA GLY A 9 2.56 92.16 24.21
C GLY A 9 1.71 91.11 24.93
N THR A 10 2.36 90.34 25.82
CA THR A 10 1.84 89.84 27.12
C THR A 10 0.66 88.85 27.23
N LEU A 11 0.95 87.79 28.02
CA LEU A 11 0.21 87.26 29.19
C LEU A 11 -0.59 85.95 29.07
N LEU A 12 -0.49 85.21 30.19
CA LEU A 12 -1.32 84.10 30.70
C LEU A 12 -1.05 82.74 30.05
N GLY A 13 -0.88 81.64 30.77
CA GLY A 13 -0.97 81.37 32.20
C GLY A 13 -0.67 79.88 32.39
N ALA A 14 0.02 79.54 33.48
CA ALA A 14 0.33 78.18 33.84
C ALA A 14 -0.95 77.39 34.13
N TRP A 15 -1.13 76.24 33.49
CA TRP A 15 -1.97 75.16 34.01
C TRP A 15 -1.20 73.85 33.91
N LEU A 16 -0.73 73.40 35.07
CA LEU A 16 -0.34 72.02 35.32
C LEU A 16 -1.58 71.13 35.15
N PHE A 17 -1.56 70.25 34.16
CA PHE A 17 -2.36 69.03 34.17
C PHE A 17 -1.43 67.84 33.93
N ALA A 18 -1.18 67.10 35.01
CA ALA A 18 -0.58 65.78 34.98
C ALA A 18 -1.55 64.80 34.32
N ALA A 19 -1.44 64.62 33.00
CA ALA A 19 -2.17 63.59 32.27
C ALA A 19 -1.39 62.28 32.37
N HIS A 20 -2.02 61.29 33.00
CA HIS A 20 -1.52 59.95 33.21
C HIS A 20 -1.23 59.27 31.87
N ALA A 21 0.02 58.87 31.65
CA ALA A 21 0.42 58.01 30.54
C ALA A 21 -0.18 56.61 30.73
N SER A 22 -1.39 56.38 30.20
CA SER A 22 -1.91 55.03 29.98
C SER A 22 -1.14 54.41 28.82
N ALA A 23 -0.21 53.52 29.14
CA ALA A 23 0.43 52.62 28.20
C ALA A 23 -0.64 51.70 27.57
N ARG A 24 -1.15 52.09 26.40
CA ARG A 24 -1.87 51.16 25.51
C ARG A 24 -0.82 50.23 24.89
N GLN A 25 -0.72 49.03 25.42
CA GLN A 25 -0.01 47.93 24.76
C GLN A 25 -0.73 47.66 23.43
N THR A 26 -0.08 48.04 22.34
CA THR A 26 -0.41 47.60 20.99
C THR A 26 -0.16 46.10 20.91
N VAL A 27 -1.22 45.33 20.75
CA VAL A 27 -1.14 43.91 20.39
C VAL A 27 -0.61 43.85 18.96
N GLU A 28 0.68 43.61 18.83
CA GLU A 28 1.35 43.45 17.55
C GLU A 28 0.93 42.10 16.95
N SER A 29 0.32 42.19 15.78
CA SER A 29 -0.17 41.05 15.01
C SER A 29 1.00 40.16 14.60
N VAL A 30 1.10 38.97 15.20
CA VAL A 30 2.00 37.91 14.73
C VAL A 30 1.36 37.29 13.48
N ALA A 31 1.59 37.92 12.32
CA ALA A 31 1.24 37.36 11.03
C ALA A 31 2.40 36.54 10.45
N ALA A 32 2.06 35.32 10.05
CA ALA A 32 2.68 34.55 8.97
C ALA A 32 4.13 34.07 9.16
N GLY A 33 4.25 32.96 9.90
CA GLY A 33 5.37 32.03 9.80
C GLY A 33 4.88 30.58 9.74
N ALA A 34 3.79 30.31 9.02
CA ALA A 34 3.33 28.94 8.81
C ALA A 34 4.32 28.24 7.86
N LEU A 35 4.99 27.23 8.40
CA LEU A 35 5.79 26.22 7.71
C LEU A 35 5.17 25.86 6.36
N GLN A 36 5.74 26.36 5.27
CA GLN A 36 5.59 25.72 3.97
C GLN A 36 6.42 24.42 4.03
N ALA A 37 5.84 23.37 4.59
CA ALA A 37 6.29 22.03 4.29
C ALA A 37 6.12 21.86 2.77
N GLY A 38 7.23 21.89 2.04
CA GLY A 38 7.23 21.66 0.61
C GLY A 38 6.49 20.36 0.32
N ILE A 39 5.33 20.46 -0.32
CA ILE A 39 4.66 19.33 -0.93
C ILE A 39 5.55 18.94 -2.11
N ALA A 40 6.51 18.04 -1.87
CA ALA A 40 7.20 17.38 -2.98
C ALA A 40 6.10 16.75 -3.85
N PRO A 41 6.06 17.02 -5.16
CA PRO A 41 5.07 16.42 -6.03
C PRO A 41 5.20 14.91 -5.89
N ALA A 42 4.08 14.26 -5.60
CA ALA A 42 4.06 12.82 -5.50
C ALA A 42 4.49 12.26 -6.87
N GLN A 43 5.63 11.56 -6.90
CA GLN A 43 6.26 11.11 -8.13
C GLN A 43 5.49 9.92 -8.72
N VAL A 44 5.33 9.89 -10.05
CA VAL A 44 4.78 8.73 -10.76
C VAL A 44 5.59 7.49 -10.36
N ARG A 45 4.89 6.46 -9.90
CA ARG A 45 5.52 5.20 -9.51
C ARG A 45 5.32 4.16 -10.59
N TYR A 46 6.31 3.30 -10.78
CA TYR A 46 6.21 2.19 -11.71
C TYR A 46 6.04 0.86 -10.99
N GLU A 47 5.09 0.06 -11.45
CA GLU A 47 4.77 -1.24 -10.87
C GLU A 47 4.87 -2.36 -11.91
N LEU A 48 5.33 -3.53 -11.46
CA LEU A 48 5.44 -4.73 -12.28
C LEU A 48 4.10 -5.46 -12.43
N GLY A 49 3.13 -5.25 -11.53
CA GLY A 49 1.89 -6.05 -11.52
C GLY A 49 2.13 -7.52 -11.17
N ALA A 50 3.08 -7.79 -10.26
CA ALA A 50 3.41 -9.13 -9.79
C ALA A 50 3.68 -9.13 -8.29
N VAL A 51 3.25 -10.20 -7.61
CA VAL A 51 3.59 -10.49 -6.22
C VAL A 51 4.87 -11.30 -6.20
N VAL A 52 5.89 -10.81 -5.50
CA VAL A 52 7.23 -11.42 -5.48
C VAL A 52 7.65 -11.75 -4.04
N ASP A 53 8.18 -12.94 -3.80
CA ASP A 53 8.72 -13.33 -2.49
C ASP A 53 10.11 -12.72 -2.25
N VAL A 54 10.12 -11.46 -1.83
CA VAL A 54 11.33 -10.68 -1.56
C VAL A 54 12.01 -11.03 -0.22
N ARG A 55 11.45 -11.97 0.56
CA ARG A 55 12.05 -12.43 1.84
C ARG A 55 13.18 -13.43 1.63
N ARG A 56 13.20 -14.13 0.49
CA ARG A 56 14.22 -15.10 0.13
C ARG A 56 14.64 -14.88 -1.31
N ALA A 57 15.80 -14.27 -1.50
CA ALA A 57 16.54 -14.44 -2.75
C ALA A 57 17.22 -15.80 -2.71
N SER A 58 17.01 -16.58 -3.77
CA SER A 58 17.79 -17.79 -4.07
C SER A 58 18.90 -17.45 -5.06
N ALA A 59 19.73 -18.44 -5.39
CA ALA A 59 20.69 -18.35 -6.49
C ALA A 59 20.01 -18.09 -7.86
N ASN A 60 18.73 -18.41 -7.99
CA ASN A 60 17.95 -18.23 -9.21
C ASN A 60 17.10 -16.95 -9.20
N GLY A 61 17.13 -16.17 -8.11
CA GLY A 61 16.33 -14.95 -7.96
C GLY A 61 15.25 -15.09 -6.90
N VAL A 62 14.25 -14.21 -7.00
CA VAL A 62 13.07 -14.15 -6.13
C VAL A 62 11.86 -14.75 -6.84
N SER A 63 11.05 -15.54 -6.13
CA SER A 63 9.93 -16.26 -6.72
C SER A 63 8.75 -15.34 -6.99
N ILE A 64 8.18 -15.40 -8.19
CA ILE A 64 6.88 -14.81 -8.49
C ILE A 64 5.79 -15.70 -7.90
N LEU A 65 4.99 -15.16 -6.99
CA LEU A 65 3.91 -15.86 -6.30
C LEU A 65 2.58 -15.72 -7.05
N ALA A 66 2.35 -14.56 -7.66
CA ALA A 66 1.12 -14.26 -8.40
C ALA A 66 1.36 -13.13 -9.40
N ILE A 67 0.50 -13.06 -10.40
CA ILE A 67 0.48 -12.03 -11.43
C ILE A 67 -0.86 -11.31 -11.36
N THR A 68 -0.85 -9.97 -11.43
CA THR A 68 -2.05 -9.15 -11.56
C THR A 68 -2.55 -9.24 -13.00
N PRO A 69 -3.75 -9.81 -13.25
CA PRO A 69 -4.26 -9.93 -14.61
C PRO A 69 -4.41 -8.57 -15.29
N GLY A 70 -3.92 -8.46 -16.53
CA GLY A 70 -3.85 -7.22 -17.30
C GLY A 70 -2.69 -6.28 -16.93
N GLY A 71 -1.97 -6.55 -15.83
CA GLY A 71 -0.81 -5.77 -15.39
C GLY A 71 0.44 -6.00 -16.24
N ALA A 72 1.49 -5.22 -15.98
CA ALA A 72 2.73 -5.26 -16.78
C ALA A 72 3.35 -6.65 -16.89
N ALA A 73 3.42 -7.41 -15.81
CA ALA A 73 3.99 -8.76 -15.80
C ALA A 73 3.15 -9.75 -16.62
N ASP A 74 1.82 -9.64 -16.58
CA ASP A 74 0.92 -10.44 -17.41
C ASP A 74 1.15 -10.14 -18.89
N ARG A 75 1.20 -8.85 -19.25
CA ARG A 75 1.47 -8.41 -20.63
C ARG A 75 2.85 -8.83 -21.14
N LEU A 76 3.84 -8.95 -20.25
CA LEU A 76 5.17 -9.49 -20.56
C LEU A 76 5.18 -11.02 -20.73
N GLY A 77 4.15 -11.72 -20.26
CA GLY A 77 4.09 -13.18 -20.26
C GLY A 77 4.86 -13.84 -19.10
N LEU A 78 5.11 -13.10 -18.03
CA LEU A 78 5.61 -13.67 -16.77
C LEU A 78 4.52 -14.55 -16.14
N GLN A 79 4.94 -15.55 -15.39
CA GLN A 79 4.05 -16.54 -14.79
C GLN A 79 4.36 -16.73 -13.30
N ALA A 80 3.33 -17.10 -12.54
CA ALA A 80 3.55 -17.59 -11.18
C ALA A 80 4.47 -18.83 -11.22
N GLY A 81 5.44 -18.87 -10.32
CA GLY A 81 6.49 -19.90 -10.29
C GLY A 81 7.79 -19.51 -10.98
N ASP A 82 7.80 -18.47 -11.81
CA ASP A 82 9.05 -17.91 -12.36
C ASP A 82 9.95 -17.41 -11.23
N GLN A 83 11.26 -17.57 -11.40
CA GLN A 83 12.26 -16.96 -10.52
C GLN A 83 12.77 -15.68 -11.19
N LEU A 84 12.36 -14.52 -10.68
CA LEU A 84 12.80 -13.22 -11.18
C LEU A 84 14.25 -12.99 -10.74
N ARG A 85 15.17 -13.03 -11.71
CA ARG A 85 16.62 -13.01 -11.48
C ARG A 85 17.20 -11.60 -11.62
N ALA A 86 16.72 -10.83 -12.59
CA ALA A 86 17.13 -9.44 -12.76
C ALA A 86 16.01 -8.60 -13.36
N ILE A 87 16.05 -7.30 -13.08
CA ILE A 87 15.14 -6.31 -13.63
C ILE A 87 15.89 -5.01 -13.88
N ASN A 88 15.78 -4.46 -15.09
CA ASN A 88 16.47 -3.24 -15.53
C ASN A 88 17.98 -3.25 -15.28
N GLY A 89 18.62 -4.42 -15.36
CA GLY A 89 20.05 -4.62 -15.08
C GLY A 89 20.41 -4.74 -13.60
N ARG A 90 19.45 -4.59 -12.68
CA ARG A 90 19.63 -4.84 -11.24
C ARG A 90 19.37 -6.32 -10.94
N ARG A 91 20.33 -6.97 -10.30
CA ARG A 91 20.23 -8.38 -9.91
C ARG A 91 19.41 -8.57 -8.63
N LEU A 92 18.57 -9.60 -8.63
CA LEU A 92 17.70 -10.01 -7.53
C LEU A 92 18.06 -11.40 -6.96
N ASP A 93 18.99 -12.11 -7.60
CA ASP A 93 19.60 -13.34 -7.09
C ASP A 93 20.77 -13.04 -6.14
N ASN A 94 20.75 -13.71 -4.98
CA ASN A 94 21.71 -13.54 -3.88
C ASN A 94 21.84 -12.09 -3.33
N THR A 95 20.86 -11.22 -3.55
CA THR A 95 20.87 -9.87 -2.96
C THR A 95 20.39 -9.88 -1.50
N PRO A 96 21.04 -9.15 -0.58
CA PRO A 96 20.63 -9.08 0.81
C PRO A 96 19.33 -8.28 1.01
N ARG A 97 18.96 -7.42 0.05
CA ARG A 97 17.76 -6.58 0.12
C ARG A 97 16.95 -6.64 -1.19
N PRO A 98 16.26 -7.75 -1.47
CA PRO A 98 15.56 -7.94 -2.73
C PRO A 98 14.42 -6.93 -2.92
N SER A 99 13.72 -6.58 -1.83
CA SER A 99 12.61 -5.63 -1.85
C SER A 99 13.02 -4.25 -2.37
N SER A 100 14.00 -3.61 -1.73
CA SER A 100 14.45 -2.28 -2.14
C SER A 100 15.16 -2.31 -3.50
N THR A 101 15.83 -3.41 -3.82
CA THR A 101 16.50 -3.57 -5.13
C THR A 101 15.47 -3.61 -6.26
N LEU A 102 14.39 -4.39 -6.10
CA LEU A 102 13.29 -4.48 -7.06
C LEU A 102 12.58 -3.12 -7.20
N GLU A 103 12.23 -2.49 -6.08
CA GLU A 103 11.55 -1.20 -6.09
C GLU A 103 12.38 -0.12 -6.81
N ASN A 104 13.65 0.03 -6.44
CA ASN A 104 14.54 1.01 -7.07
C ASN A 104 14.72 0.74 -8.57
N ALA A 105 14.90 -0.52 -8.96
CA ALA A 105 15.05 -0.90 -10.36
C ALA A 105 13.82 -0.55 -11.22
N LEU A 106 12.62 -0.66 -10.64
CA LEU A 106 11.38 -0.25 -11.30
C LEU A 106 11.31 1.26 -11.46
N GLN A 107 11.64 2.02 -10.42
CA GLN A 107 11.57 3.49 -10.47
C GLN A 107 12.64 4.10 -11.39
N GLU A 108 13.87 3.59 -11.34
CA GLU A 108 15.00 4.05 -12.17
C GLU A 108 14.78 3.78 -13.68
N GLY A 109 13.94 2.81 -14.01
CA GLY A 109 13.68 2.43 -15.41
C GLY A 109 12.78 3.39 -16.19
N ASP A 110 12.19 4.40 -15.53
CA ASP A 110 11.21 5.33 -16.11
C ASP A 110 10.11 4.62 -16.95
N GLY A 111 9.61 3.53 -16.37
CA GLY A 111 8.59 2.67 -16.95
C GLY A 111 9.08 1.71 -18.03
N ALA A 112 10.35 1.71 -18.43
CA ALA A 112 10.93 0.63 -19.21
C ALA A 112 11.18 -0.60 -18.33
N LEU A 113 10.90 -1.79 -18.86
CA LEU A 113 11.16 -3.08 -18.23
C LEU A 113 12.06 -3.94 -19.10
N ARG A 114 13.17 -4.40 -18.53
CA ARG A 114 14.02 -5.49 -19.02
C ARG A 114 14.14 -6.53 -17.93
N VAL A 115 13.47 -7.65 -18.08
CA VAL A 115 13.33 -8.68 -17.04
C VAL A 115 14.07 -9.94 -17.46
N GLU A 116 14.89 -10.48 -16.56
CA GLU A 116 15.43 -11.84 -16.67
C GLU A 116 14.76 -12.71 -15.62
N ALA A 117 14.18 -13.84 -16.04
CA ALA A 117 13.57 -14.81 -15.14
C ALA A 117 13.99 -16.24 -15.49
N VAL A 118 13.88 -17.16 -14.54
CA VAL A 118 14.09 -18.60 -14.76
C VAL A 118 12.75 -19.32 -14.67
N ARG A 119 12.39 -20.02 -15.74
CA ARG A 119 11.20 -20.87 -15.82
C ARG A 119 11.63 -22.29 -16.19
N ASN A 120 11.29 -23.28 -15.35
CA ASN A 120 11.66 -24.68 -15.58
C ASN A 120 13.16 -24.87 -15.86
N GLY A 121 14.02 -24.14 -15.14
CA GLY A 121 15.48 -24.17 -15.30
C GLY A 121 16.02 -23.42 -16.52
N LYS A 122 15.17 -22.86 -17.38
CA LYS A 122 15.59 -22.07 -18.55
C LYS A 122 15.53 -20.58 -18.24
N THR A 123 16.58 -19.85 -18.60
CA THR A 123 16.60 -18.39 -18.52
C THR A 123 15.76 -17.80 -19.66
N LEU A 124 14.84 -16.91 -19.31
CA LEU A 124 13.97 -16.16 -20.18
C LEU A 124 14.28 -14.66 -20.02
N ALA A 125 14.23 -13.93 -21.13
CA ALA A 125 14.37 -12.49 -21.14
C ALA A 125 13.10 -11.85 -21.73
N PHE A 126 12.60 -10.83 -21.06
CA PHE A 126 11.39 -10.10 -21.45
C PHE A 126 11.68 -8.61 -21.48
N SER A 127 11.04 -7.91 -22.41
CA SER A 127 11.14 -6.45 -22.52
C SER A 127 9.76 -5.86 -22.73
N GLY A 128 9.48 -4.72 -22.09
CA GLY A 128 8.19 -4.04 -22.23
C GLY A 128 8.10 -2.82 -21.32
N ARG A 129 6.88 -2.52 -20.84
CA ARG A 129 6.60 -1.34 -20.01
C ARG A 129 5.89 -1.68 -18.71
N ALA A 130 6.33 -1.02 -17.64
CA ALA A 130 5.69 -1.05 -16.32
C ALA A 130 4.40 -0.23 -16.33
N ASP A 131 3.52 -0.53 -15.37
CA ASP A 131 2.33 0.27 -15.13
C ASP A 131 2.71 1.54 -14.35
N ALA A 132 2.28 2.69 -14.84
CA ALA A 132 2.44 3.96 -14.15
C ALA A 132 1.29 4.15 -13.15
N VAL A 133 1.62 4.16 -11.86
CA VAL A 133 0.72 4.50 -10.76
C VAL A 133 0.94 5.97 -10.44
N ASP A 134 -0.01 6.80 -10.84
CA ASP A 134 -0.04 8.21 -10.50
C ASP A 134 -0.50 8.36 -9.04
N PRO A 135 0.35 8.88 -8.13
CA PRO A 135 -0.05 9.07 -6.74
C PRO A 135 -1.02 10.24 -6.55
N ALA A 136 -1.20 11.12 -7.54
CA ALA A 136 -2.23 12.14 -7.49
C ALA A 136 -3.58 11.52 -7.89
N PRO A 137 -4.66 11.74 -7.12
CA PRO A 137 -6.00 11.46 -7.62
C PRO A 137 -6.20 12.33 -8.86
N ARG A 138 -6.33 11.73 -10.05
CA ARG A 138 -6.76 12.50 -11.23
C ARG A 138 -8.07 13.20 -10.84
N LYS A 139 -8.18 14.51 -11.02
CA LYS A 139 -9.48 15.20 -10.87
C LYS A 139 -10.48 14.49 -11.80
N GLY A 140 -11.42 13.72 -11.23
CA GLY A 140 -12.35 12.86 -11.97
C GLY A 140 -12.09 11.34 -11.93
N ALA A 141 -11.00 10.85 -11.31
CA ALA A 141 -10.79 9.42 -11.01
C ALA A 141 -11.53 9.03 -9.71
N GLN A 142 -12.85 9.13 -9.75
CA GLN A 142 -13.75 9.11 -8.60
C GLN A 142 -14.22 7.70 -8.21
N ALA A 143 -13.54 6.67 -8.71
CA ALA A 143 -13.96 5.29 -8.62
C ALA A 143 -12.91 4.50 -7.84
N CYS A 144 -13.10 4.39 -6.53
CA CYS A 144 -12.32 3.53 -5.65
C CYS A 144 -13.18 2.39 -5.10
N GLY A 145 -12.55 1.43 -4.45
CA GLY A 145 -13.23 0.52 -3.55
C GLY A 145 -12.39 0.30 -2.29
N TYR A 146 -12.86 -0.60 -1.45
CA TYR A 146 -12.17 -0.95 -0.23
C TYR A 146 -12.06 -2.46 -0.07
N VAL A 147 -10.93 -2.91 0.46
CA VAL A 147 -10.76 -4.29 0.92
C VAL A 147 -10.53 -4.28 2.43
N SER A 148 -11.15 -5.22 3.13
CA SER A 148 -11.04 -5.31 4.59
C SER A 148 -11.14 -6.75 5.08
N THR A 149 -10.35 -7.07 6.10
CA THR A 149 -10.49 -8.31 6.88
C THR A 149 -11.06 -8.06 8.29
N LEU A 150 -11.28 -6.79 8.66
CA LEU A 150 -11.75 -6.37 9.99
C LEU A 150 -13.19 -5.84 9.97
N ALA A 151 -13.74 -5.53 8.80
CA ALA A 151 -15.10 -5.03 8.66
C ALA A 151 -16.14 -6.16 8.65
N GLY A 152 -17.21 -6.00 9.44
CA GLY A 152 -18.32 -6.95 9.53
C GLY A 152 -18.04 -8.13 10.45
N VAL A 153 -18.99 -9.07 10.52
CA VAL A 153 -18.89 -10.28 11.34
C VAL A 153 -18.59 -11.47 10.43
N VAL A 154 -17.41 -12.07 10.59
CA VAL A 154 -16.97 -13.20 9.76
C VAL A 154 -17.92 -14.40 9.94
N PRO A 155 -18.46 -14.99 8.85
CA PRO A 155 -19.48 -16.03 8.94
C PRO A 155 -18.88 -17.41 9.25
N ARG A 156 -18.50 -17.64 10.52
CA ARG A 156 -17.91 -18.90 11.01
C ARG A 156 -18.77 -20.13 10.76
N SER A 157 -20.10 -19.97 10.78
CA SER A 157 -21.05 -21.05 10.44
C SER A 157 -20.92 -21.55 9.01
N LYS A 158 -20.47 -20.69 8.08
CA LYS A 158 -20.19 -21.01 6.67
C LYS A 158 -18.75 -21.49 6.45
N GLY A 159 -18.00 -21.77 7.53
CA GLY A 159 -16.60 -22.21 7.44
C GLY A 159 -15.63 -21.12 6.99
N VAL A 160 -16.00 -19.83 7.13
CA VAL A 160 -15.12 -18.69 6.88
C VAL A 160 -14.56 -18.19 8.20
N PHE A 161 -13.26 -17.88 8.20
CA PHE A 161 -12.48 -17.46 9.35
C PHE A 161 -11.76 -16.15 9.06
N GLU A 162 -11.20 -15.57 10.12
CA GLU A 162 -10.40 -14.36 10.06
C GLU A 162 -9.20 -14.53 9.12
N ALA A 163 -8.79 -13.43 8.54
CA ALA A 163 -7.70 -13.36 7.59
C ALA A 163 -6.95 -12.03 7.76
N GLU A 164 -5.78 -11.92 7.14
CA GLU A 164 -4.99 -10.71 7.07
C GLU A 164 -4.56 -10.49 5.62
N ILE A 165 -4.76 -9.27 5.12
CA ILE A 165 -4.19 -8.86 3.84
C ILE A 165 -2.78 -8.37 4.13
N THR A 166 -1.79 -9.12 3.67
CA THR A 166 -0.37 -8.82 3.90
C THR A 166 0.25 -8.00 2.77
N GLN A 167 -0.30 -8.12 1.55
CA GLN A 167 0.10 -7.31 0.40
C GLN A 167 -1.06 -7.00 -0.52
N ILE A 168 -0.96 -5.89 -1.24
CA ILE A 168 -1.86 -5.46 -2.33
C ILE A 168 -0.96 -5.08 -3.52
N ASP A 169 -1.13 -5.80 -4.63
CA ASP A 169 -0.33 -5.64 -5.87
C ASP A 169 1.18 -5.71 -5.61
N GLY A 170 1.59 -6.66 -4.76
CA GLY A 170 2.98 -6.89 -4.37
C GLY A 170 3.53 -5.93 -3.30
N ARG A 171 2.78 -4.89 -2.91
CA ARG A 171 3.17 -3.93 -1.87
C ARG A 171 2.68 -4.37 -0.50
N SER A 172 3.54 -4.33 0.51
CA SER A 172 3.16 -4.65 1.89
C SER A 172 2.10 -3.68 2.42
N THR A 173 1.11 -4.22 3.14
CA THR A 173 0.16 -3.41 3.92
C THR A 173 0.84 -2.81 5.15
N PRO A 174 0.29 -1.72 5.74
CA PRO A 174 0.83 -1.14 6.97
C PRO A 174 0.89 -2.15 8.12
N LEU A 175 1.92 -2.04 8.96
CA LEU A 175 2.07 -2.90 10.15
C LEU A 175 1.02 -2.61 11.22
N GLN A 176 0.50 -1.38 11.28
CA GLN A 176 -0.60 -1.06 12.17
C GLN A 176 -1.92 -1.58 11.59
N PRO A 177 -2.82 -2.13 12.44
CA PRO A 177 -4.14 -2.55 12.03
C PRO A 177 -4.87 -1.41 11.32
N THR A 178 -5.15 -1.61 10.03
CA THR A 178 -5.94 -0.68 9.24
C THR A 178 -7.30 -1.32 9.01
N ASN A 179 -8.38 -0.63 9.40
CA ASN A 179 -9.73 -1.19 9.27
C ASN A 179 -10.08 -1.56 7.82
N ARG A 180 -9.59 -0.78 6.85
CA ARG A 180 -9.83 -0.99 5.41
C ARG A 180 -8.69 -0.41 4.59
N HIS A 181 -8.34 -1.06 3.50
CA HIS A 181 -7.40 -0.53 2.51
C HIS A 181 -8.19 0.06 1.35
N ARG A 182 -7.88 1.32 0.97
CA ARG A 182 -8.39 1.91 -0.27
C ARG A 182 -7.66 1.26 -1.44
N VAL A 183 -8.42 0.85 -2.44
CA VAL A 183 -7.90 0.26 -3.68
C VAL A 183 -8.57 1.00 -4.84
N ASP A 184 -7.83 1.21 -5.92
CA ASP A 184 -8.42 1.75 -7.13
C ASP A 184 -9.37 0.72 -7.76
N THR A 185 -10.15 1.14 -8.76
CA THR A 185 -11.05 0.22 -9.46
C THR A 185 -10.31 -0.60 -10.51
N GLY A 186 -10.81 -1.81 -10.76
CA GLY A 186 -10.22 -2.78 -11.67
C GLY A 186 -9.60 -3.98 -10.95
N LYS A 187 -8.73 -4.71 -11.65
CA LYS A 187 -8.20 -5.98 -11.16
C LYS A 187 -7.00 -5.76 -10.25
N HIS A 188 -7.05 -6.37 -9.06
CA HIS A 188 -6.01 -6.31 -8.05
C HIS A 188 -5.70 -7.69 -7.49
N VAL A 189 -4.48 -7.86 -6.98
CA VAL A 189 -4.05 -9.09 -6.29
C VAL A 189 -3.79 -8.79 -4.82
N LEU A 190 -4.57 -9.44 -3.96
CA LEU A 190 -4.34 -9.45 -2.52
C LEU A 190 -3.51 -10.68 -2.14
N VAL A 191 -2.56 -10.54 -1.23
CA VAL A 191 -1.90 -11.69 -0.60
C VAL A 191 -2.46 -11.88 0.79
N VAL A 192 -3.17 -12.97 0.98
CA VAL A 192 -3.97 -13.23 2.18
C VAL A 192 -3.29 -14.30 3.04
N ARG A 193 -3.25 -14.05 4.34
CA ARG A 193 -2.88 -15.01 5.37
C ARG A 193 -4.13 -15.42 6.13
N GLU A 194 -4.27 -16.70 6.44
CA GLU A 194 -5.41 -17.22 7.21
C GLU A 194 -5.17 -17.23 8.73
N PHE A 195 -6.27 -17.12 9.48
CA PHE A 195 -6.37 -17.31 10.93
C PHE A 195 -7.53 -18.28 11.24
N ILE A 196 -7.47 -19.48 10.65
CA ILE A 196 -8.45 -20.53 10.91
C ILE A 196 -8.35 -20.99 12.36
N ASP A 197 -9.50 -21.06 13.00
CA ASP A 197 -9.63 -21.47 14.40
C ASP A 197 -9.09 -22.90 14.61
N PRO A 198 -8.04 -23.09 15.44
CA PRO A 198 -7.46 -24.40 15.70
C PRO A 198 -8.45 -25.44 16.23
N ALA A 199 -9.54 -25.01 16.89
CA ALA A 199 -10.57 -25.92 17.38
C ALA A 199 -11.34 -26.66 16.26
N ARG A 200 -11.14 -26.26 15.00
CA ARG A 200 -11.74 -26.88 13.81
C ARG A 200 -10.89 -28.00 13.22
N LEU A 201 -9.70 -28.23 13.78
CA LEU A 201 -8.68 -29.12 13.25
C LEU A 201 -8.25 -30.13 14.33
N SER A 202 -7.91 -31.34 13.91
CA SER A 202 -7.33 -32.34 14.81
C SER A 202 -5.86 -32.02 15.12
N SER A 203 -5.32 -32.58 16.22
CA SER A 203 -3.92 -32.41 16.60
C SER A 203 -2.94 -32.81 15.49
N ALA A 204 -3.24 -33.88 14.75
CA ALA A 204 -2.42 -34.33 13.62
C ALA A 204 -2.44 -33.32 12.46
N GLN A 205 -3.61 -32.76 12.14
CA GLN A 205 -3.75 -31.73 11.10
C GLN A 205 -2.98 -30.45 11.49
N LEU A 206 -3.10 -30.03 12.75
CA LEU A 206 -2.38 -28.86 13.28
C LEU A 206 -0.86 -29.03 13.17
N GLN A 207 -0.33 -30.21 13.54
CA GLN A 207 1.09 -30.51 13.38
C GLN A 207 1.54 -30.48 11.91
N GLN A 208 0.73 -31.05 11.01
CA GLN A 208 1.03 -31.08 9.58
C GLN A 208 0.99 -29.68 8.95
N ILE A 209 0.02 -28.85 9.33
CA ILE A 209 -0.08 -27.43 8.92
C ILE A 209 1.12 -26.64 9.43
N ALA A 210 1.48 -26.78 10.72
CA ALA A 210 2.62 -26.09 11.30
C ALA A 210 3.92 -26.46 10.58
N LYS A 211 4.12 -27.75 10.29
CA LYS A 211 5.25 -28.24 9.50
C LYS A 211 5.25 -27.63 8.10
N MET A 212 4.13 -27.66 7.38
CA MET A 212 4.01 -27.06 6.05
C MET A 212 4.36 -25.57 6.08
N LYS A 213 3.75 -24.79 6.96
CA LYS A 213 3.98 -23.33 7.07
C LYS A 213 5.44 -22.99 7.34
N LYS A 214 6.12 -23.79 8.17
CA LYS A 214 7.56 -23.64 8.47
C LYS A 214 8.41 -23.72 7.19
N PHE A 215 8.05 -24.58 6.25
CA PHE A 215 8.81 -24.76 5.00
C PHE A 215 8.33 -23.82 3.88
N ALA A 216 7.02 -23.59 3.78
CA ALA A 216 6.41 -22.79 2.71
C ALA A 216 6.64 -21.28 2.90
N LEU A 217 6.73 -20.78 4.14
CA LEU A 217 6.90 -19.36 4.47
C LEU A 217 5.89 -18.48 3.72
N ALA A 218 6.36 -17.64 2.79
CA ALA A 218 5.56 -16.81 1.91
C ALA A 218 4.49 -17.56 1.13
N ARG A 219 4.83 -18.77 0.69
CA ARG A 219 3.98 -19.63 -0.13
C ARG A 219 2.86 -20.28 0.70
N ALA A 220 2.89 -20.13 2.02
CA ALA A 220 1.75 -20.47 2.86
C ALA A 220 0.61 -19.47 2.67
N TYR A 221 0.91 -18.22 2.31
CA TYR A 221 -0.09 -17.20 2.00
C TYR A 221 -0.59 -17.39 0.58
N LYS A 222 -1.83 -16.98 0.32
CA LYS A 222 -2.48 -17.22 -0.97
C LYS A 222 -2.87 -15.92 -1.65
N PRO A 223 -2.62 -15.80 -2.96
CA PRO A 223 -3.14 -14.70 -3.72
C PRO A 223 -4.66 -14.83 -3.87
N LEU A 224 -5.35 -13.70 -3.85
CA LEU A 224 -6.75 -13.54 -4.21
C LEU A 224 -6.84 -12.43 -5.25
N VAL A 225 -7.23 -12.79 -6.47
CA VAL A 225 -7.56 -11.80 -7.50
C VAL A 225 -8.96 -11.27 -7.23
N ILE A 226 -9.10 -9.95 -7.21
CA ILE A 226 -10.38 -9.27 -7.09
C ILE A 226 -10.54 -8.27 -8.22
N ASP A 227 -11.79 -8.05 -8.65
CA ASP A 227 -12.16 -6.95 -9.54
C ASP A 227 -12.92 -5.92 -8.70
N VAL A 228 -12.26 -4.81 -8.39
CA VAL A 228 -12.76 -3.76 -7.51
C VAL A 228 -13.68 -2.84 -8.28
N GLU A 229 -14.94 -2.82 -7.88
CA GLU A 229 -15.99 -1.98 -8.42
C GLU A 229 -16.04 -0.63 -7.68
N PRO A 230 -16.46 0.45 -8.36
CA PRO A 230 -16.57 1.77 -7.74
C PRO A 230 -17.58 1.76 -6.59
N GLY A 231 -17.17 2.29 -5.44
CA GLY A 231 -18.05 2.44 -4.29
C GLY A 231 -18.43 1.12 -3.63
N ILE A 232 -17.63 0.06 -3.79
CA ILE A 232 -17.86 -1.25 -3.17
C ILE A 232 -16.75 -1.59 -2.16
N GLY A 233 -17.17 -2.07 -1.00
CA GLY A 233 -16.33 -2.68 0.03
C GLY A 233 -16.37 -4.22 -0.07
N TYR A 234 -15.20 -4.84 -0.10
CA TYR A 234 -15.01 -6.29 -0.19
C TYR A 234 -14.50 -6.80 1.16
N ARG A 235 -15.29 -7.69 1.78
CA ARG A 235 -14.92 -8.33 3.03
C ARG A 235 -14.22 -9.66 2.75
N ILE A 236 -12.97 -9.75 3.18
CA ILE A 236 -12.07 -10.86 2.89
C ILE A 236 -11.97 -11.78 4.11
N GLY A 237 -11.88 -13.08 3.88
CA GLY A 237 -11.75 -14.10 4.91
C GLY A 237 -11.06 -15.35 4.38
N ALA A 238 -10.78 -16.29 5.27
CA ALA A 238 -10.19 -17.57 4.93
C ALA A 238 -11.24 -18.68 5.05
N ARG A 239 -11.57 -19.36 3.96
CA ARG A 239 -12.49 -20.50 3.98
C ARG A 239 -11.72 -21.78 4.22
N LEU A 240 -12.12 -22.54 5.24
CA LEU A 240 -11.61 -23.89 5.48
C LEU A 240 -12.30 -24.89 4.55
N LEU A 241 -11.50 -25.63 3.77
CA LEU A 241 -11.99 -26.65 2.84
C LEU A 241 -11.96 -28.01 3.54
N LYS A 242 -13.11 -28.44 4.08
CA LYS A 242 -13.22 -29.65 4.93
C LYS A 242 -12.87 -30.94 4.20
N ASP A 243 -13.06 -30.97 2.89
CA ASP A 243 -12.72 -32.06 1.97
C ASP A 243 -11.22 -32.10 1.60
N LYS A 244 -10.44 -31.11 2.02
CA LYS A 244 -8.99 -30.95 1.74
C LYS A 244 -8.14 -31.01 3.01
N LEU A 245 -8.60 -31.76 4.01
CA LEU A 245 -7.90 -31.93 5.29
C LEU A 245 -7.08 -33.22 5.40
N ASP A 246 -6.91 -33.95 4.29
CA ASP A 246 -5.98 -35.07 4.21
C ASP A 246 -4.52 -34.58 4.22
N THR A 247 -3.60 -35.52 4.46
CA THR A 247 -2.17 -35.19 4.60
C THR A 247 -1.58 -34.56 3.34
N GLN A 248 -1.98 -35.01 2.15
CA GLN A 248 -1.44 -34.50 0.89
C GLN A 248 -1.97 -33.09 0.64
N SER A 249 -3.28 -32.87 0.76
CA SER A 249 -3.87 -31.55 0.61
C SER A 249 -3.26 -30.53 1.58
N ILE A 250 -2.98 -30.89 2.83
CA ILE A 250 -2.31 -29.98 3.76
C ILE A 250 -0.86 -29.69 3.33
N ARG A 251 -0.10 -30.69 2.87
CA ARG A 251 1.27 -30.50 2.35
C ARG A 251 1.31 -29.53 1.18
N ASP A 252 0.31 -29.63 0.30
CA ASP A 252 0.18 -28.79 -0.88
C ASP A 252 -0.48 -27.43 -0.57
N ASN A 253 -0.68 -27.11 0.71
CA ASN A 253 -1.38 -25.92 1.17
C ASN A 253 -2.81 -25.80 0.59
N ALA A 254 -3.48 -26.90 0.25
CA ALA A 254 -4.81 -26.92 -0.38
C ALA A 254 -5.99 -26.92 0.63
N TYR A 255 -5.72 -26.91 1.94
CA TYR A 255 -6.75 -27.04 2.98
C TYR A 255 -7.64 -25.80 3.19
N TRP A 256 -7.32 -24.67 2.55
CA TRP A 256 -8.06 -23.42 2.69
C TRP A 256 -7.98 -22.58 1.43
N GLU A 257 -8.86 -21.59 1.30
CA GLU A 257 -8.82 -20.59 0.22
C GLU A 257 -9.17 -19.19 0.74
N PRO A 258 -8.56 -18.13 0.19
CA PRO A 258 -9.03 -16.77 0.46
C PRO A 258 -10.33 -16.51 -0.29
N VAL A 259 -11.28 -15.85 0.36
CA VAL A 259 -12.60 -15.58 -0.22
C VAL A 259 -13.04 -14.15 0.04
N VAL A 260 -13.74 -13.57 -0.93
CA VAL A 260 -14.67 -12.46 -0.66
C VAL A 260 -15.95 -13.09 -0.11
N TRP A 261 -16.22 -12.92 1.17
CA TRP A 261 -17.41 -13.51 1.79
C TRP A 261 -18.61 -12.57 1.77
N GLU A 262 -18.40 -11.29 1.51
CA GLU A 262 -19.46 -10.29 1.31
C GLU A 262 -18.95 -9.09 0.52
N LYS A 263 -19.82 -8.51 -0.31
CA LYS A 263 -19.65 -7.20 -0.94
C LYS A 263 -20.70 -6.26 -0.38
N VAL A 264 -20.30 -5.04 -0.01
CA VAL A 264 -21.20 -4.03 0.55
C VAL A 264 -21.02 -2.69 -0.16
N PRO A 265 -22.09 -1.92 -0.40
CA PRO A 265 -21.94 -0.53 -0.84
C PRO A 265 -21.13 0.26 0.19
N GLN A 266 -20.13 1.01 -0.29
CA GLN A 266 -19.23 1.79 0.54
C GLN A 266 -18.67 2.98 -0.23
N ALA A 267 -19.04 4.19 0.20
CA ALA A 267 -18.62 5.42 -0.46
C ALA A 267 -17.09 5.62 -0.41
N CYS A 268 -16.57 6.20 -1.49
CA CYS A 268 -15.22 6.73 -1.62
C CYS A 268 -15.23 8.22 -1.32
N PRO A 269 -14.84 8.66 -0.10
CA PRO A 269 -14.65 10.07 0.20
C PRO A 269 -13.45 10.66 -0.54
#